data_AF-A0A821P6Q0-F1
#
_entry.id   AF-A0A821P6Q0-F1
#
_cell.length_a   1.000
_cell.length_b   1.000
_cell.length_c   1.000
_cell.angle_alpha   90.00
_cell.angle_beta   90.00
_cell.angle_gamma   90.00
#
_symmetry.space_group_name_H-M   'P 1'
#
loop_
_entity.id
_entity.type
_entity.pdbx_description
1 polymer ?
#
loop_
_entity_poly.entity_id
_entity_poly.type
_entity_poly.pdbx_seq_one_letter_code
_entity_poly.pdbx_strand_id
1 'polypeptide(L)'
;KNIEQKEKVKLTIQQFQCSEQKEKTESETQPSINDVQKSEFKSILDSICNLTNEYYTIIPLQGYGDERLPMIDNEQAVKAQQQKLDDIIELELSYKILLAAQANLNKISPLDYLYKSINCQFEAMNQYHIDSQFILRYISTSASIINVEQIFKIARPNDNEHLFQQNLENHYLLWHGTNI
;
A
#
# COMPACT_ATOMS: atom_id res chain seq x y z
N LYS A 1 -48.73 8.83 -1.79
CA LYS A 1 -47.30 8.88 -2.22
C LYS A 1 -46.49 7.63 -1.83
N ASN A 2 -46.71 6.98 -0.68
CA ASN A 2 -45.91 5.81 -0.25
C ASN A 2 -46.38 4.46 -0.85
N ILE A 3 -47.67 4.33 -1.21
CA ILE A 3 -48.23 3.08 -1.76
C ILE A 3 -47.82 2.85 -3.22
N GLU A 4 -47.87 3.89 -4.07
CA GLU A 4 -47.42 3.82 -5.47
C GLU A 4 -45.91 3.52 -5.60
N GLN A 5 -45.09 4.01 -4.66
CA GLN A 5 -43.66 3.71 -4.64
C GLN A 5 -43.40 2.24 -4.28
N LYS A 6 -44.18 1.68 -3.36
CA LYS A 6 -44.07 0.26 -2.98
C LYS A 6 -44.51 -0.67 -4.10
N GLU A 7 -45.56 -0.30 -4.84
CA GLU A 7 -46.00 -1.05 -6.03
C GLU A 7 -44.99 -0.96 -7.18
N LYS A 8 -44.38 0.22 -7.41
CA LYS A 8 -43.30 0.36 -8.41
C LYS A 8 -42.09 -0.51 -8.06
N VAL A 9 -41.64 -0.52 -6.81
CA VAL A 9 -40.50 -1.37 -6.38
C VAL A 9 -40.83 -2.86 -6.53
N LYS A 10 -42.07 -3.27 -6.21
CA LYS A 10 -42.51 -4.65 -6.36
C LYS A 10 -42.58 -5.07 -7.83
N LEU A 11 -43.05 -4.20 -8.71
CA LEU A 11 -43.05 -4.40 -10.16
C LEU A 11 -41.64 -4.48 -10.75
N THR A 12 -40.70 -3.66 -10.26
CA THR A 12 -39.30 -3.71 -10.68
C THR A 12 -38.62 -5.01 -10.25
N ILE A 13 -38.81 -5.45 -9.00
CA ILE A 13 -38.27 -6.74 -8.52
C ILE A 13 -38.85 -7.92 -9.32
N GLN A 14 -40.14 -7.86 -9.66
CA GLN A 14 -40.79 -8.90 -10.45
C GLN A 14 -40.34 -8.90 -11.93
N GLN A 15 -39.98 -7.73 -12.48
CA GLN A 15 -39.36 -7.62 -13.80
C GLN A 15 -37.92 -8.16 -13.81
N PHE A 16 -37.13 -7.91 -12.76
CA PHE A 16 -35.80 -8.50 -12.60
C PHE A 16 -35.86 -10.05 -12.45
N GLN A 17 -36.85 -10.57 -11.71
CA GLN A 17 -37.07 -12.01 -11.59
C GLN A 17 -37.61 -12.65 -12.89
N CYS A 18 -38.40 -11.94 -13.69
CA CYS A 18 -38.88 -12.41 -15.00
C CYS A 18 -37.77 -12.38 -16.08
N SER A 19 -36.79 -11.47 -16.00
CA SER A 19 -35.62 -11.52 -16.89
C SER A 19 -34.70 -12.71 -16.59
N GLU A 20 -34.61 -13.15 -15.34
CA GLU A 20 -33.87 -14.39 -14.99
C GLU A 20 -34.57 -15.68 -15.47
N GLN A 21 -35.88 -15.65 -15.74
CA GLN A 21 -36.64 -16.82 -16.18
C GLN A 21 -36.86 -16.90 -17.70
N LYS A 22 -36.75 -15.78 -18.44
CA LYS A 22 -36.82 -15.79 -19.92
C LYS A 22 -35.56 -16.32 -20.61
N GLU A 23 -34.43 -16.43 -19.91
CA GLU A 23 -33.22 -17.12 -20.41
C GLU A 23 -33.36 -18.67 -20.38
N LYS A 24 -34.50 -19.24 -19.96
CA LYS A 24 -34.64 -20.70 -19.73
C LYS A 24 -35.53 -21.48 -20.69
N THR A 25 -36.03 -20.92 -21.80
CA THR A 25 -36.80 -21.76 -22.74
C THR A 25 -36.67 -21.32 -24.19
N GLU A 26 -36.30 -22.33 -25.01
CA GLU A 26 -36.31 -22.39 -26.48
C GLU A 26 -35.14 -21.65 -27.15
N SER A 27 -34.19 -22.28 -27.84
CA SER A 27 -34.19 -23.53 -28.61
C SER A 27 -32.75 -23.92 -28.98
N GLU A 28 -32.54 -25.19 -29.33
CA GLU A 28 -31.27 -25.82 -29.71
C GLU A 28 -30.40 -24.94 -30.61
N THR A 29 -29.37 -24.32 -30.06
CA THR A 29 -28.30 -23.72 -30.86
C THR A 29 -26.99 -23.75 -30.08
N GLN A 30 -25.92 -24.08 -30.80
CA GLN A 30 -24.56 -24.19 -30.26
C GLN A 30 -24.18 -23.00 -29.39
N PRO A 31 -23.37 -23.19 -28.32
CA PRO A 31 -23.01 -22.11 -27.40
C PRO A 31 -22.41 -20.97 -28.21
N SER A 32 -23.13 -19.86 -28.28
CA SER A 32 -22.64 -18.66 -28.93
C SER A 32 -21.45 -18.17 -28.11
N ILE A 33 -20.42 -17.66 -28.79
CA ILE A 33 -19.19 -17.17 -28.16
C ILE A 33 -19.50 -16.18 -27.00
N ASN A 34 -20.62 -15.46 -27.10
CA ASN A 34 -21.10 -14.50 -26.10
C ASN A 34 -21.54 -15.14 -24.76
N ASP A 35 -22.08 -16.36 -24.76
CA ASP A 35 -22.56 -17.00 -23.52
C ASP A 35 -21.42 -17.56 -22.69
N VAL A 36 -20.40 -18.09 -23.37
CA VAL A 36 -19.16 -18.56 -22.73
C VAL A 36 -18.42 -17.38 -22.09
N GLN A 37 -18.27 -16.26 -22.83
CA GLN A 37 -17.61 -15.05 -22.32
C GLN A 37 -18.36 -14.43 -21.12
N LYS A 38 -19.71 -14.45 -21.13
CA LYS A 38 -20.53 -13.94 -20.03
C LYS A 38 -20.39 -14.80 -18.76
N SER A 39 -20.26 -16.13 -18.93
CA SER A 39 -20.06 -17.06 -17.81
C SER A 39 -18.68 -16.91 -17.15
N GLU A 40 -17.65 -16.69 -17.95
CA GLU A 40 -16.28 -16.48 -17.50
C GLU A 40 -16.10 -15.13 -16.82
N PHE A 41 -16.74 -14.08 -17.35
CA PHE A 41 -16.75 -12.76 -16.70
C PHE A 41 -17.45 -12.81 -15.34
N LYS A 42 -18.54 -13.57 -15.22
CA LYS A 42 -19.25 -13.75 -13.95
C LYS A 42 -18.38 -14.47 -12.91
N SER A 43 -17.66 -15.53 -13.29
CA SER A 43 -16.80 -16.27 -12.35
C SER A 43 -15.63 -15.41 -11.84
N ILE A 44 -15.09 -14.54 -12.70
CA ILE A 44 -14.06 -13.57 -12.30
C ILE A 44 -14.60 -12.58 -11.28
N LEU A 45 -15.80 -12.01 -11.50
CA LEU A 45 -16.42 -11.08 -10.56
C LEU A 45 -16.73 -11.74 -9.21
N ASP A 46 -17.23 -12.98 -9.22
CA ASP A 46 -17.48 -13.74 -7.99
C ASP A 46 -16.18 -13.98 -7.22
N SER A 47 -15.08 -14.28 -7.94
CA SER A 47 -13.74 -14.43 -7.35
C SER A 47 -13.24 -13.13 -6.71
N ILE A 48 -13.34 -12.00 -7.42
CA ILE A 48 -12.95 -10.67 -6.91
C ILE A 48 -13.76 -10.32 -5.66
N CYS A 49 -15.07 -10.58 -5.66
CA CYS A 49 -15.94 -10.34 -4.52
C CYS A 49 -15.52 -11.19 -3.31
N ASN A 50 -15.23 -12.47 -3.51
CA ASN A 50 -14.78 -13.38 -2.45
C ASN A 50 -13.45 -12.92 -1.85
N LEU A 51 -12.46 -12.58 -2.68
CA LEU A 51 -11.16 -12.08 -2.23
C LEU A 51 -11.28 -10.74 -1.49
N THR A 52 -12.16 -9.85 -1.96
CA THR A 52 -12.45 -8.58 -1.28
C THR A 52 -13.05 -8.82 0.11
N ASN A 53 -14.01 -9.75 0.24
CA ASN A 53 -14.63 -10.07 1.52
C ASN A 53 -13.64 -10.72 2.48
N GLU A 54 -12.78 -11.61 1.99
CA GLU A 54 -11.70 -12.22 2.78
C GLU A 54 -10.75 -11.14 3.32
N TYR A 55 -10.32 -10.21 2.45
CA TYR A 55 -9.45 -9.10 2.84
C TYR A 55 -10.04 -8.26 3.98
N TYR A 56 -11.30 -7.83 3.88
CA TYR A 56 -11.93 -7.01 4.92
C TYR A 56 -12.33 -7.80 6.18
N THR A 57 -12.36 -9.13 6.12
CA THR A 57 -12.49 -9.96 7.31
C THR A 57 -11.21 -9.95 8.14
N ILE A 58 -10.06 -9.89 7.47
CA ILE A 58 -8.73 -9.85 8.11
C ILE A 58 -8.38 -8.44 8.57
N ILE A 59 -8.62 -7.45 7.71
CA ILE A 59 -8.25 -6.06 7.94
C ILE A 59 -9.52 -5.26 8.24
N PRO A 60 -9.78 -4.90 9.51
CA PRO A 60 -10.94 -4.11 9.86
C PRO A 60 -10.80 -2.70 9.30
N LEU A 61 -11.76 -2.27 8.50
CA LEU A 61 -11.83 -0.88 8.06
C LEU A 61 -12.32 0.02 9.19
N GLN A 62 -11.67 1.16 9.35
CA GLN A 62 -12.14 2.20 10.27
C GLN A 62 -13.32 2.95 9.64
N GLY A 63 -14.47 2.98 10.32
CA GLY A 63 -15.53 3.97 10.05
C GLY A 63 -16.73 3.56 9.20
N TYR A 64 -16.97 2.27 8.91
CA TYR A 64 -18.21 1.88 8.23
C TYR A 64 -19.33 1.58 9.23
N GLY A 65 -20.15 2.60 9.49
CA GLY A 65 -21.52 2.41 9.98
C GLY A 65 -22.45 2.21 8.79
N ASP A 66 -23.31 1.18 8.83
CA ASP A 66 -24.39 0.80 7.89
C ASP A 66 -24.12 0.84 6.35
N GLU A 67 -22.92 1.23 5.90
CA GLU A 67 -22.55 1.37 4.50
C GLU A 67 -21.86 0.10 3.95
N ARG A 68 -22.05 -0.16 2.65
CA ARG A 68 -21.44 -1.31 1.97
C ARG A 68 -19.95 -1.11 1.79
N LEU A 69 -19.18 -2.18 2.02
CA LEU A 69 -17.73 -2.18 1.81
C LEU A 69 -17.38 -1.95 0.33
N PRO A 70 -16.37 -1.12 0.02
CA PRO A 70 -15.98 -0.84 -1.35
C PRO A 70 -15.25 -2.03 -1.98
N MET A 71 -15.61 -2.38 -3.22
CA MET A 71 -14.98 -3.48 -3.95
C MET A 71 -13.55 -3.13 -4.38
N ILE A 72 -12.63 -4.11 -4.33
CA ILE A 72 -11.25 -3.98 -4.82
C ILE A 72 -11.17 -4.63 -6.21
N ASP A 73 -11.59 -3.90 -7.25
CA ASP A 73 -11.77 -4.44 -8.61
C ASP A 73 -10.76 -3.93 -9.64
N ASN A 74 -9.87 -3.02 -9.24
CA ASN A 74 -8.92 -2.38 -10.13
C ASN A 74 -7.54 -2.23 -9.49
N GLU A 75 -6.53 -2.07 -10.34
CA GLU A 75 -5.12 -1.99 -9.91
C GLU A 75 -4.85 -0.82 -8.96
N GLN A 76 -5.55 0.31 -9.14
CA GLN A 76 -5.39 1.47 -8.27
C GLN A 76 -5.91 1.19 -6.85
N ALA A 77 -7.05 0.51 -6.74
CA ALA A 77 -7.62 0.07 -5.47
C ALA A 77 -6.68 -0.92 -4.77
N VAL A 78 -6.11 -1.88 -5.51
CA VAL A 78 -5.11 -2.83 -4.95
C VAL A 78 -3.89 -2.08 -4.42
N LYS A 79 -3.31 -1.18 -5.22
CA LYS A 79 -2.15 -0.37 -4.80
C LYS A 79 -2.45 0.49 -3.58
N ALA A 80 -3.64 1.09 -3.51
CA ALA A 80 -4.05 1.88 -2.35
C ALA A 80 -4.16 1.02 -1.07
N GLN A 81 -4.66 -0.21 -1.17
CA GLN A 81 -4.69 -1.11 -0.01
C GLN A 81 -3.30 -1.64 0.35
N GLN A 82 -2.43 -1.90 -0.63
CA GLN A 82 -1.03 -2.27 -0.39
C GLN A 82 -0.29 -1.17 0.37
N GLN A 83 -0.41 0.08 -0.09
CA GLN A 83 0.21 1.21 0.59
C GLN A 83 -0.27 1.35 2.04
N LYS A 84 -1.58 1.19 2.30
CA LYS A 84 -2.10 1.20 3.68
C LYS A 84 -1.51 0.08 4.53
N LEU A 85 -1.29 -1.10 3.97
CA LEU A 85 -0.67 -2.20 4.71
C LEU A 85 0.79 -1.88 5.03
N ASP A 86 1.53 -1.32 4.08
CA ASP A 86 2.90 -0.87 4.30
C ASP A 86 2.95 0.17 5.44
N ASP A 87 2.05 1.17 5.42
CA ASP A 87 1.92 2.17 6.48
C ASP A 87 1.63 1.52 7.85
N ILE A 88 0.74 0.52 7.90
CA ILE A 88 0.40 -0.19 9.15
C ILE A 88 1.61 -0.98 9.66
N ILE A 89 2.39 -1.59 8.78
CA ILE A 89 3.59 -2.35 9.14
C ILE A 89 4.65 -1.42 9.72
N GLU A 90 4.89 -0.27 9.09
CA GLU A 90 5.82 0.74 9.58
C GLU A 90 5.39 1.31 10.94
N LEU A 91 4.09 1.55 11.10
CA LEU A 91 3.50 1.98 12.37
C LEU A 91 3.66 0.92 13.47
N GLU A 92 3.39 -0.35 13.15
CA GLU A 92 3.53 -1.47 14.08
C GLU A 92 4.99 -1.60 14.56
N LEU A 93 5.95 -1.51 13.64
CA LEU A 93 7.38 -1.53 13.95
C LEU A 93 7.76 -0.36 14.87
N SER A 94 7.32 0.85 14.54
CA SER A 94 7.56 2.06 15.34
C SER A 94 7.01 1.91 16.76
N TYR A 95 5.78 1.40 16.91
CA TYR A 95 5.18 1.14 18.21
C TYR A 95 5.95 0.09 19.01
N LYS A 96 6.37 -1.02 18.39
CA LYS A 96 7.18 -2.04 19.06
C LYS A 96 8.46 -1.44 19.63
N ILE A 97 9.14 -0.58 18.86
CA ILE A 97 10.37 0.09 19.29
C ILE A 97 10.08 1.03 20.48
N LEU A 98 9.01 1.83 20.40
CA LEU A 98 8.63 2.77 21.46
C LEU A 98 8.24 2.05 22.76
N LEU A 99 7.45 0.98 22.67
CA LEU A 99 7.07 0.17 23.83
C LEU A 99 8.30 -0.49 24.47
N ALA A 100 9.24 -0.98 23.65
CA ALA A 100 10.48 -1.56 24.15
C ALA A 100 11.39 -0.49 24.82
N ALA A 101 11.41 0.74 24.30
CA ALA A 101 12.08 1.86 24.95
C ALA A 101 11.44 2.19 26.30
N GLN A 102 10.10 2.23 26.37
CA GLN A 102 9.35 2.47 27.60
C GLN A 102 9.62 1.38 28.66
N ALA A 103 9.69 0.12 28.26
CA ALA A 103 10.00 -0.99 29.16
C ALA A 103 11.43 -0.92 29.73
N ASN A 104 12.35 -0.20 29.08
CA ASN A 104 13.77 -0.09 29.45
C ASN A 104 14.16 1.27 30.05
N LEU A 105 13.20 2.13 30.39
CA LEU A 105 13.46 3.47 30.96
C LEU A 105 14.38 3.47 32.18
N ASN A 106 14.35 2.39 32.99
CA ASN A 106 15.18 2.27 34.18
C ASN A 106 16.66 1.96 33.88
N LYS A 107 17.00 1.57 32.64
CA LYS A 107 18.35 1.13 32.26
C LYS A 107 19.05 2.09 31.30
N ILE A 108 18.31 2.71 30.40
CA ILE A 108 18.85 3.56 29.34
C ILE A 108 17.88 4.69 29.01
N SER A 109 18.41 5.83 28.58
CA SER A 109 17.59 6.91 28.06
C SER A 109 16.74 6.40 26.88
N PRO A 110 15.44 6.75 26.80
CA PRO A 110 14.59 6.30 25.71
C PRO A 110 15.10 6.77 24.33
N LEU A 111 15.77 7.92 24.26
CA LEU A 111 16.40 8.40 23.02
C LEU A 111 17.56 7.51 22.59
N ASP A 112 18.42 7.13 23.54
CA ASP A 112 19.56 6.25 23.27
C ASP A 112 19.09 4.83 22.92
N TYR A 113 17.99 4.36 23.52
CA TYR A 113 17.36 3.10 23.13
C TYR A 113 16.88 3.16 21.68
N LEU A 114 16.15 4.22 21.31
CA LEU A 114 15.65 4.41 19.96
C LEU A 114 16.81 4.43 18.95
N TYR A 115 17.86 5.22 19.23
CA TYR A 115 19.04 5.28 18.38
C TYR A 115 19.69 3.90 18.18
N LYS A 116 19.87 3.13 19.26
CA LYS A 116 20.44 1.77 19.19
C LYS A 116 19.53 0.80 18.45
N SER A 117 18.21 0.94 18.58
CA SER A 117 17.23 0.04 17.95
C SER A 117 17.22 0.13 16.41
N ILE A 118 17.56 1.29 15.85
CA ILE A 118 17.67 1.50 14.40
C ILE A 118 18.89 0.74 13.83
N ASN A 119 19.84 0.37 14.69
CA ASN A 119 21.05 -0.38 14.34
C ASN A 119 21.79 0.24 13.14
N CYS A 120 21.90 1.56 13.14
CA CYS A 120 22.55 2.32 12.10
C CYS A 120 23.30 3.50 12.70
N GLN A 121 24.49 3.78 12.18
CA GLN A 121 25.31 4.90 12.63
C GLN A 121 24.96 6.14 11.80
N PHE A 122 24.53 7.18 12.51
CA PHE A 122 24.28 8.51 11.93
C PHE A 122 25.37 9.48 12.39
N GLU A 123 25.99 10.15 11.42
CA GLU A 123 26.98 11.20 11.66
C GLU A 123 26.55 12.47 10.94
N ALA A 124 26.29 13.54 11.70
CA ALA A 124 25.99 14.84 11.12
C ALA A 124 27.24 15.40 10.43
N MET A 125 27.16 15.62 9.12
CA MET A 125 28.29 16.15 8.36
C MET A 125 28.37 17.67 8.48
N ASN A 126 29.59 18.17 8.53
CA ASN A 126 29.84 19.61 8.47
C ASN A 126 29.60 20.11 7.04
N GLN A 127 28.78 21.16 6.89
CA GLN A 127 28.51 21.80 5.60
C GLN A 127 29.76 22.24 4.83
N TYR A 128 30.86 22.56 5.51
CA TYR A 128 32.12 22.97 4.88
C TYR A 128 33.02 21.79 4.48
N HIS A 129 32.64 20.55 4.81
CA HIS A 129 33.39 19.36 4.42
C HIS A 129 33.30 19.13 2.91
N ILE A 130 34.37 18.60 2.31
CA ILE A 130 34.47 18.44 0.86
C ILE A 130 33.35 17.55 0.29
N ASP A 131 33.04 16.44 0.96
CA ASP A 131 31.97 15.53 0.56
C ASP A 131 30.59 16.20 0.62
N SER A 132 30.33 17.00 1.66
CA SER A 132 29.09 17.75 1.79
C SER A 132 28.95 18.78 0.66
N GLN A 133 30.03 19.45 0.27
CA GLN A 133 30.04 20.37 -0.87
C GLN A 133 29.79 19.64 -2.21
N PHE A 134 30.32 18.43 -2.39
CA PHE A 134 30.00 17.60 -3.55
C PHE A 134 28.52 17.22 -3.61
N ILE A 135 27.94 16.81 -2.48
CA ILE A 135 26.51 16.48 -2.37
C ILE A 135 25.65 17.72 -2.68
N LEU A 136 25.96 18.87 -2.08
CA LEU A 136 25.24 20.13 -2.34
C LEU A 136 25.30 20.53 -3.82
N ARG A 137 26.47 20.38 -4.45
CA ARG A 137 26.60 20.60 -5.89
C ARG A 137 25.78 19.61 -6.69
N TYR A 138 25.77 18.32 -6.32
CA TYR A 138 24.98 17.31 -6.99
C TYR A 138 23.47 17.61 -6.91
N ILE A 139 22.98 18.07 -5.75
CA ILE A 139 21.60 18.54 -5.56
C ILE A 139 21.32 19.75 -6.47
N SER A 140 22.19 20.76 -6.47
CA SER A 140 22.00 21.98 -7.26
C SER A 140 21.92 21.74 -8.77
N THR A 141 22.62 20.72 -9.27
CA THR A 141 22.62 20.34 -10.69
C THR A 141 21.41 19.47 -11.05
N SER A 142 20.91 18.65 -10.12
CA SER A 142 19.84 17.68 -10.37
C SER A 142 18.43 18.23 -10.13
N ALA A 143 18.28 19.23 -9.26
CA ALA A 143 17.00 19.83 -8.94
C ALA A 143 17.11 21.35 -8.78
N SER A 144 16.18 22.09 -9.39
CA SER A 144 16.07 23.52 -9.19
C SER A 144 15.24 23.81 -7.94
N ILE A 145 15.89 24.45 -6.95
CA ILE A 145 15.28 25.09 -5.75
C ILE A 145 14.96 24.09 -4.62
N ILE A 146 15.99 23.56 -3.96
CA ILE A 146 15.88 22.80 -2.71
C ILE A 146 16.70 23.51 -1.63
N ASN A 147 16.10 23.74 -0.46
CA ASN A 147 16.82 24.20 0.73
C ASN A 147 17.27 22.99 1.55
N VAL A 148 18.59 22.80 1.68
CA VAL A 148 19.16 21.66 2.42
C VAL A 148 19.39 22.09 3.86
N GLU A 149 18.67 21.49 4.81
CA GLU A 149 18.82 21.80 6.24
C GLU A 149 20.02 21.09 6.88
N GLN A 150 20.17 19.79 6.62
CA GLN A 150 21.23 18.99 7.22
C GLN A 150 21.61 17.81 6.31
N ILE A 151 22.90 17.44 6.34
CA ILE A 151 23.42 16.25 5.68
C ILE A 151 23.86 15.26 6.75
N PHE A 152 23.40 14.02 6.62
CA PHE A 152 23.79 12.92 7.50
C PHE A 152 24.53 11.86 6.70
N LYS A 153 25.68 11.43 7.20
CA LYS A 153 26.35 10.21 6.77
C LYS A 153 25.75 9.05 7.54
N ILE A 154 25.33 8.03 6.80
CA ILE A 154 24.62 6.86 7.32
C ILE A 154 25.47 5.63 7.03
N ALA A 155 25.71 4.80 8.04
CA ALA A 155 26.42 3.53 7.89
C ALA A 155 25.63 2.40 8.57
N ARG A 156 25.15 1.44 7.77
CA ARG A 156 24.54 0.21 8.28
C ARG A 156 25.60 -0.86 8.50
N PRO A 157 25.41 -1.78 9.46
CA PRO A 157 26.31 -2.90 9.64
C PRO A 157 26.34 -3.76 8.37
N ASN A 158 27.54 -4.22 8.00
CA ASN A 158 27.81 -5.11 6.87
C ASN A 158 27.53 -4.53 5.47
N ASP A 159 27.07 -3.28 5.32
CA ASP A 159 26.82 -2.68 3.99
C ASP A 159 28.10 -2.64 3.14
N ASN A 160 29.24 -2.32 3.75
CA ASN A 160 30.54 -2.33 3.05
C ASN A 160 30.85 -3.73 2.51
N GLU A 161 30.63 -4.77 3.32
CA GLU A 161 30.90 -6.15 2.90
C GLU A 161 30.00 -6.55 1.73
N HIS A 162 28.71 -6.23 1.78
CA HIS A 162 27.77 -6.52 0.71
C HIS A 162 28.06 -5.77 -0.60
N LEU A 163 28.44 -4.49 -0.51
CA LEU A 163 28.78 -3.68 -1.68
C LEU A 163 30.07 -4.15 -2.34
N PHE A 164 31.12 -4.45 -1.56
CA PHE A 164 32.42 -4.86 -2.11
C PHE A 164 32.49 -6.35 -2.49
N GLN A 165 31.55 -7.19 -2.04
CA GLN A 165 31.42 -8.59 -2.49
C GLN A 165 30.97 -8.69 -3.95
N GLN A 166 30.26 -7.68 -4.45
CA GLN A 166 29.82 -7.65 -5.84
C GLN A 166 30.90 -6.94 -6.67
N ASN A 167 31.72 -7.71 -7.38
CA ASN A 167 32.74 -7.22 -8.34
C ASN A 167 32.08 -6.56 -9.57
N LEU A 168 31.35 -5.47 -9.34
CA LEU A 168 30.74 -4.65 -10.38
C LEU A 168 31.62 -3.44 -10.63
N GLU A 169 31.88 -3.12 -11.90
CA GLU A 169 32.78 -2.01 -12.24
C GLU A 169 32.10 -0.64 -12.16
N ASN A 170 30.77 -0.60 -12.22
CA ASN A 170 30.02 0.65 -12.39
C ASN A 170 29.15 0.98 -11.17
N HIS A 171 29.64 1.86 -10.32
CA HIS A 171 28.94 2.33 -9.12
C HIS A 171 28.54 3.80 -9.28
N TYR A 172 27.25 4.08 -9.12
CA TYR A 172 26.71 5.42 -9.14
C TYR A 172 26.09 5.79 -7.79
N LEU A 173 26.30 7.05 -7.40
CA LEU A 173 25.53 7.68 -6.33
C LEU A 173 24.22 8.21 -6.94
N LEU A 174 23.08 7.68 -6.48
CA LEU A 174 21.75 8.03 -7.00
C LEU A 174 20.85 8.54 -5.87
N TRP A 175 19.84 9.32 -6.26
CA TRP A 175 18.79 9.77 -5.35
C TRP A 175 17.71 8.70 -5.19
N HIS A 176 17.33 8.42 -3.94
CA HIS A 176 16.16 7.63 -3.60
C HIS A 176 15.32 8.41 -2.59
N GLY A 177 14.16 8.88 -3.03
CA GLY A 177 13.18 9.52 -2.17
C GLY A 177 12.27 8.48 -1.53
N THR A 178 12.00 8.65 -0.24
CA THR A 178 10.99 7.85 0.49
C THR A 178 10.06 8.83 1.19
N ASN A 179 8.81 8.44 1.37
CA ASN A 179 7.88 9.22 2.17
C ASN A 179 8.29 9.14 3.65
N ILE A 180 7.95 10.17 4.44
CA ILE A 180 8.14 10.21 5.89
C ILE A 180 6.79 9.93 6.55
#